data_AF-A0A524GEL1-F1
#
_entry.id   AF-A0A524GEL1-F1
#
_cell.length_a   1.000
_cell.length_b   1.000
_cell.length_c   1.000
_cell.angle_alpha   90.00
_cell.angle_beta   90.00
_cell.angle_gamma   90.00
#
_symmetry.space_group_name_H-M   'P 1'
#
loop_
_entity.id
_entity.type
_entity.pdbx_description
1 polymer ?
#
loop_
_entity_poly.entity_id
_entity_poly.type
_entity_poly.pdbx_seq_one_letter_code
_entity_poly.pdbx_strand_id
1 'polypeptide(L)'
;VHGGVANDTQVELRYVNAENLETKSAKELLAGCHGILVPGGFGRRGVDGKIRGITYARENKIPYFGICLGMQLAVIEFARLSGMKDANSNEFTADTQHPVIYLMKEWFDHRTNQTQVRDESSDMGGTLRLGSYPCNLKQGTLAFDAYGEENINERHRHRYEFNCTFREELEEKGLIISGVSPDNTLVEIVELADHPWFLGCQFHPEFQSKPMNPHPLFRDFIKAALEFSRKT
;
A
#
# COMPACT_ATOMS: atom_id res chain seq x y z
N VAL A 1 -4.65 3.34 16.71
CA VAL A 1 -5.36 3.87 17.91
C VAL A 1 -6.76 4.35 17.56
N HIS A 2 -6.95 5.37 16.71
CA HIS A 2 -8.30 5.85 16.34
C HIS A 2 -9.20 4.75 15.76
N GLY A 3 -8.66 3.87 14.91
CA GLY A 3 -9.41 2.70 14.40
C GLY A 3 -9.86 1.74 15.51
N GLY A 4 -9.16 1.67 16.64
CA GLY A 4 -9.59 0.90 17.82
C GLY A 4 -10.79 1.52 18.51
N VAL A 5 -10.77 2.85 18.67
CA VAL A 5 -11.90 3.61 19.24
C VAL A 5 -13.17 3.40 18.42
N ALA A 6 -13.08 3.45 17.08
CA ALA A 6 -14.23 3.19 16.22
C ALA A 6 -14.78 1.75 16.26
N ASN A 7 -14.03 0.80 16.83
CA ASN A 7 -14.40 -0.61 16.93
C ASN A 7 -14.53 -1.08 18.39
N ASP A 8 -14.59 -0.14 19.35
CA ASP A 8 -14.66 -0.42 20.79
C ASP A 8 -13.62 -1.45 21.26
N THR A 9 -12.38 -1.32 20.76
CA THR A 9 -11.30 -2.27 21.02
C THR A 9 -9.97 -1.59 21.32
N GLN A 10 -9.18 -2.23 22.19
CA GLN A 10 -7.82 -1.79 22.49
C GLN A 10 -6.86 -2.35 21.42
N VAL A 11 -6.13 -1.45 20.76
CA VAL A 11 -5.10 -1.84 19.79
C VAL A 11 -3.75 -1.94 20.50
N GLU A 12 -3.24 -3.17 20.62
CA GLU A 12 -1.87 -3.42 21.10
C GLU A 12 -0.88 -3.35 19.94
N LEU A 13 0.03 -2.37 19.99
CA LEU A 13 1.03 -2.17 18.96
C LEU A 13 2.29 -2.98 19.26
N ARG A 14 2.61 -3.92 18.38
CA ARG A 14 3.91 -4.61 18.37
C ARG A 14 4.78 -4.07 17.24
N TYR A 15 5.82 -3.34 17.60
CA TYR A 15 6.81 -2.86 16.64
C TYR A 15 7.79 -3.96 16.28
N VAL A 16 7.87 -4.32 15.00
CA VAL A 16 8.81 -5.31 14.46
C VAL A 16 9.79 -4.61 13.54
N ASN A 17 11.09 -4.71 13.84
CA ASN A 17 12.12 -4.22 12.93
C ASN A 17 12.19 -5.12 11.69
N ALA A 18 12.03 -4.53 10.51
CA ALA A 18 12.11 -5.24 9.24
C ALA A 18 13.46 -5.95 9.03
N GLU A 19 14.58 -5.41 9.50
CA GLU A 19 15.89 -6.07 9.38
C GLU A 19 15.94 -7.40 10.16
N ASN A 20 15.18 -7.51 11.27
CA ASN A 20 15.03 -8.79 11.96
C ASN A 20 14.24 -9.80 11.12
N LEU A 21 13.27 -9.34 10.32
CA LEU A 21 12.52 -10.19 9.39
C LEU A 21 13.35 -10.64 8.19
N GLU A 22 14.57 -10.13 7.98
CA GLU A 22 15.47 -10.62 6.93
C GLU A 22 16.22 -11.88 7.38
N THR A 23 16.51 -12.00 8.67
CA THR A 23 17.35 -13.08 9.22
C THR A 23 16.60 -14.06 10.13
N LYS A 24 15.51 -13.63 10.78
CA LYS A 24 14.73 -14.43 11.72
C LYS A 24 13.43 -14.94 11.11
N SER A 25 12.73 -15.83 11.80
CA SER A 25 11.45 -16.37 11.36
C SER A 25 10.34 -15.33 11.44
N ALA A 26 9.62 -15.12 10.33
CA ALA A 26 8.43 -14.26 10.31
C ALA A 26 7.33 -14.80 11.24
N LYS A 27 7.17 -16.13 11.28
CA LYS A 27 6.23 -16.82 12.17
C LYS A 27 6.48 -16.49 13.64
N GLU A 28 7.74 -16.47 14.08
CA GLU A 28 8.10 -16.17 15.47
C GLU A 28 7.86 -14.70 15.81
N LEU A 29 8.31 -13.79 14.96
CA LEU A 29 8.22 -12.35 15.21
C LEU A 29 6.78 -11.83 15.13
N LEU A 30 5.95 -12.43 14.27
CA LEU A 30 4.57 -12.03 14.00
C LEU A 30 3.54 -12.95 14.71
N ALA A 31 3.99 -13.85 15.58
CA ALA A 31 3.11 -14.77 16.31
C ALA A 31 2.08 -14.00 17.16
N GLY A 32 0.79 -14.31 17.00
CA GLY A 32 -0.29 -13.65 17.73
C GLY A 32 -0.59 -12.23 17.25
N CYS A 33 -0.04 -11.78 16.12
CA CYS A 33 -0.48 -10.55 15.46
C CYS A 33 -1.72 -10.85 14.61
N HIS A 34 -2.80 -10.10 14.83
CA HIS A 34 -4.07 -10.26 14.12
C HIS A 34 -4.26 -9.30 12.94
N GLY A 35 -3.30 -8.40 12.73
CA GLY A 35 -3.23 -7.50 11.60
C GLY A 35 -1.79 -7.04 11.40
N ILE A 36 -1.38 -6.90 10.15
CA ILE A 36 -0.02 -6.49 9.77
C ILE A 36 -0.11 -5.19 8.98
N LEU A 37 0.57 -4.16 9.47
CA LEU A 37 0.68 -2.86 8.80
C LEU A 37 2.12 -2.62 8.39
N VAL A 38 2.35 -2.33 7.11
CA VAL A 38 3.65 -1.89 6.60
C VAL A 38 3.57 -0.40 6.27
N PRO A 39 4.24 0.47 7.03
CA PRO A 39 4.16 1.91 6.84
C PRO A 39 5.00 2.35 5.64
N GLY A 40 4.91 3.65 5.33
CA GLY A 40 5.83 4.30 4.39
C GLY A 40 7.29 4.20 4.84
N GLY A 41 8.19 4.41 3.89
CA GLY A 41 9.64 4.42 4.14
C GLY A 41 10.40 4.89 2.91
N PHE A 42 11.70 5.09 3.07
CA PHE A 42 12.59 5.52 2.00
C PHE A 42 13.85 4.65 1.99
N GLY A 43 14.34 4.34 0.78
CA GLY A 43 15.55 3.56 0.59
C GLY A 43 15.39 2.06 0.84
N ARG A 44 16.48 1.33 0.59
CA ARG A 44 16.49 -0.14 0.46
C ARG A 44 16.50 -0.90 1.80
N ARG A 45 16.85 -0.25 2.91
CA ARG A 45 17.03 -0.95 4.20
C ARG A 45 15.72 -1.56 4.70
N GLY A 46 15.76 -2.85 5.02
CA GLY A 46 14.60 -3.58 5.53
C GLY A 46 13.54 -3.90 4.47
N VAL A 47 13.82 -3.71 3.17
CA VAL A 47 12.84 -3.99 2.10
C VAL A 47 12.51 -5.48 2.05
N ASP A 48 13.52 -6.35 2.05
CA ASP A 48 13.32 -7.80 1.96
C ASP A 48 12.59 -8.33 3.19
N GLY A 49 12.88 -7.77 4.38
CA GLY A 49 12.17 -8.11 5.60
C GLY A 49 10.69 -7.70 5.59
N LYS A 50 10.37 -6.52 5.03
CA LYS A 50 8.97 -6.10 4.82
C LYS A 50 8.26 -7.03 3.85
N ILE A 51 8.88 -7.39 2.72
CA ILE A 51 8.32 -8.34 1.74
C ILE A 51 8.04 -9.69 2.41
N ARG A 52 8.95 -10.19 3.27
CA ARG A 52 8.71 -11.41 4.05
C ARG A 52 7.52 -11.28 5.02
N GLY A 53 7.34 -10.12 5.64
CA GLY A 53 6.16 -9.82 6.46
C GLY A 53 4.85 -9.80 5.65
N ILE A 54 4.88 -9.21 4.45
CA ILE A 54 3.74 -9.18 3.52
C ILE A 54 3.37 -10.59 3.06
N THR A 55 4.37 -11.38 2.67
CA THR A 55 4.20 -12.79 2.28
C THR A 55 3.53 -13.57 3.42
N TYR A 56 4.01 -13.39 4.66
CA TYR A 56 3.44 -14.03 5.84
C TYR A 56 1.98 -13.61 6.08
N ALA A 57 1.66 -12.32 5.92
CA ALA A 57 0.28 -11.85 6.04
C ALA A 57 -0.64 -12.52 5.00
N ARG A 58 -0.24 -12.48 3.73
CA ARG A 58 -1.00 -13.05 2.60
C ARG A 58 -1.24 -14.55 2.75
N GLU A 59 -0.19 -15.31 3.05
CA GLU A 59 -0.26 -16.78 3.15
C GLU A 59 -1.10 -17.25 4.33
N ASN A 60 -1.10 -16.50 5.44
CA ASN A 60 -1.87 -16.84 6.65
C ASN A 60 -3.22 -16.13 6.71
N LYS A 61 -3.62 -15.43 5.64
CA LYS A 61 -4.86 -14.65 5.53
C LYS A 61 -5.03 -13.63 6.67
N ILE A 62 -3.92 -13.12 7.21
CA ILE A 62 -3.91 -12.10 8.27
C ILE A 62 -4.18 -10.75 7.61
N PRO A 63 -5.17 -9.97 8.08
CA PRO A 63 -5.46 -8.64 7.57
C PRO A 63 -4.19 -7.80 7.35
N TYR A 64 -4.05 -7.23 6.15
CA TYR A 64 -2.85 -6.50 5.75
C TYR A 64 -3.18 -5.07 5.29
N PHE A 65 -2.45 -4.09 5.83
CA PHE A 65 -2.51 -2.70 5.39
C PHE A 65 -1.14 -2.15 4.98
N GLY A 66 -0.95 -1.87 3.69
CA GLY A 66 0.25 -1.22 3.15
C GLY A 66 0.04 0.28 2.93
N ILE A 67 0.96 1.12 3.42
CA ILE A 67 0.92 2.57 3.25
C ILE A 67 2.14 3.04 2.47
N CYS A 68 1.93 3.77 1.38
CA CYS A 68 2.99 4.31 0.52
C CYS A 68 3.96 3.19 0.09
N LEU A 69 5.18 3.14 0.63
CA LEU A 69 6.11 2.03 0.40
C LEU A 69 5.49 0.65 0.71
N GLY A 70 4.62 0.53 1.71
CA GLY A 70 3.94 -0.73 2.01
C GLY A 70 3.04 -1.23 0.86
N MET A 71 2.41 -0.33 0.12
CA MET A 71 1.65 -0.66 -1.08
C MET A 71 2.58 -1.14 -2.20
N GLN A 72 3.65 -0.38 -2.45
CA GLN A 72 4.66 -0.72 -3.46
C GLN A 72 5.28 -2.10 -3.24
N LEU A 73 5.67 -2.41 -2.00
CA LEU A 73 6.24 -3.70 -1.65
C LEU A 73 5.23 -4.85 -1.76
N ALA A 74 3.93 -4.58 -1.54
CA ALA A 74 2.89 -5.57 -1.73
C ALA A 74 2.69 -5.92 -3.21
N VAL A 75 2.73 -4.92 -4.09
CA VAL A 75 2.73 -5.16 -5.54
C VAL A 75 3.96 -5.98 -5.95
N ILE A 76 5.15 -5.64 -5.42
CA ILE A 76 6.38 -6.40 -5.71
C ILE A 76 6.26 -7.86 -5.27
N GLU A 77 5.77 -8.11 -4.05
CA GLU A 77 5.55 -9.47 -3.53
C GLU A 77 4.58 -10.25 -4.43
N PHE A 78 3.46 -9.63 -4.80
CA PHE A 78 2.43 -10.26 -5.61
C PHE A 78 2.89 -10.51 -7.06
N ALA A 79 3.64 -9.59 -7.65
CA ALA A 79 4.23 -9.76 -8.98
C ALA A 79 5.23 -10.93 -9.03
N ARG A 80 6.04 -11.09 -7.97
CA ARG A 80 6.96 -12.23 -7.85
C ARG A 80 6.22 -13.57 -7.76
N LEU A 81 5.13 -13.62 -6.99
CA LEU A 81 4.24 -14.78 -6.92
C LEU A 81 3.61 -15.09 -8.30
N SER A 82 3.32 -14.03 -9.06
CA SER A 82 2.73 -14.06 -10.38
C SER A 82 3.70 -14.48 -11.51
N GLY A 83 4.91 -14.92 -11.18
CA GLY A 83 5.90 -15.42 -12.15
C GLY A 83 6.96 -14.39 -12.58
N MET A 84 6.82 -13.11 -12.21
CA MET A 84 7.81 -12.07 -12.44
C MET A 84 8.88 -12.11 -11.34
N LYS A 85 9.73 -13.14 -11.34
CA LYS A 85 10.62 -13.47 -10.21
C LYS A 85 11.56 -12.34 -9.79
N ASP A 86 11.99 -11.50 -10.71
CA ASP A 86 12.87 -10.35 -10.47
C ASP A 86 12.10 -9.02 -10.31
N ALA A 87 10.76 -9.06 -10.23
CA ALA A 87 9.95 -7.85 -10.05
C ALA A 87 10.44 -7.02 -8.87
N ASN A 88 10.61 -5.72 -9.11
CA ASN A 88 11.12 -4.80 -8.12
C ASN A 88 10.78 -3.34 -8.46
N SER A 89 11.19 -2.44 -7.57
CA SER A 89 11.25 -1.01 -7.86
C SER A 89 12.59 -0.65 -8.52
N ASN A 90 12.57 0.24 -9.51
CA ASN A 90 13.81 0.86 -10.01
C ASN A 90 14.57 1.63 -8.93
N GLU A 91 13.92 2.00 -7.82
CA GLU A 91 14.58 2.58 -6.65
C GLU A 91 15.62 1.61 -6.05
N PHE A 92 15.30 0.31 -6.02
CA PHE A 92 16.10 -0.68 -5.31
C PHE A 92 16.96 -1.55 -6.23
N THR A 93 16.46 -1.82 -7.43
CA THR A 93 17.09 -2.68 -8.45
C THR A 93 16.90 -2.04 -9.81
N ALA A 94 17.86 -1.23 -10.25
CA ALA A 94 17.75 -0.44 -11.47
C ALA A 94 17.67 -1.32 -12.75
N ASP A 95 18.23 -2.53 -12.70
CA ASP A 95 18.37 -3.49 -13.80
C ASP A 95 17.27 -4.57 -13.84
N THR A 96 16.26 -4.48 -12.98
CA THR A 96 15.09 -5.38 -13.02
C THR A 96 14.42 -5.35 -14.40
N GLN A 97 14.08 -6.53 -14.93
CA GLN A 97 13.34 -6.67 -16.17
C GLN A 97 11.83 -6.44 -15.96
N HIS A 98 11.37 -6.47 -14.70
CA HIS A 98 9.98 -6.23 -14.33
C HIS A 98 9.87 -5.06 -13.32
N PRO A 99 10.09 -3.81 -13.77
CA PRO A 99 9.96 -2.61 -12.94
C PRO A 99 8.49 -2.29 -12.66
N VAL A 100 7.85 -3.10 -11.81
CA VAL A 100 6.44 -2.94 -11.43
C VAL A 100 6.20 -1.66 -10.63
N ILE A 101 7.25 -1.13 -9.99
CA ILE A 101 7.28 0.19 -9.38
C ILE A 101 8.40 1.00 -10.06
N TYR A 102 8.10 2.20 -10.53
CA TYR A 102 9.06 2.98 -11.32
C TYR A 102 8.99 4.48 -11.03
N LEU A 103 10.05 5.19 -11.40
CA LEU A 103 10.06 6.64 -11.35
C LEU A 103 9.26 7.16 -12.55
N MET A 104 8.01 7.56 -12.30
CA MET A 104 7.21 8.24 -13.31
C MET A 104 7.83 9.59 -13.64
N LYS A 105 8.27 9.76 -14.89
CA LYS A 105 8.95 10.97 -15.37
C LYS A 105 7.99 12.09 -15.73
N GLU A 106 6.77 11.76 -16.11
CA GLU A 106 5.75 12.73 -16.50
C GLU A 106 4.40 12.34 -15.91
N TRP A 107 3.72 13.27 -15.26
CA TRP A 107 2.35 13.05 -14.77
C TRP A 107 1.55 14.35 -14.79
N PHE A 108 0.22 14.23 -14.88
CA PHE A 108 -0.66 15.39 -14.77
C PHE A 108 -0.95 15.72 -13.30
N ASP A 109 -0.56 16.90 -12.85
CA ASP A 109 -0.86 17.36 -11.49
C ASP A 109 -2.23 18.05 -11.47
N HIS A 110 -3.25 17.33 -10.99
CA HIS A 110 -4.62 17.84 -10.83
C HIS A 110 -4.75 19.03 -9.86
N ARG A 111 -3.76 19.28 -8.98
CA ARG A 111 -3.78 20.41 -8.05
C ARG A 111 -3.34 21.71 -8.73
N THR A 112 -2.39 21.63 -9.65
CA THR A 112 -1.85 22.79 -10.38
C THR A 112 -2.37 22.91 -11.80
N ASN A 113 -3.08 21.88 -12.28
CA ASN A 113 -3.59 21.75 -13.64
C ASN A 113 -2.46 21.83 -14.69
N GLN A 114 -1.31 21.22 -14.36
CA GLN A 114 -0.09 21.24 -15.17
C GLN A 114 0.55 19.87 -15.21
N THR A 115 1.13 19.52 -16.36
CA THR A 115 2.01 18.36 -16.48
C THR A 115 3.33 18.64 -15.76
N GLN A 116 3.68 17.78 -14.83
CA GLN A 116 4.98 17.78 -14.16
C GLN A 116 5.93 16.85 -14.90
N VAL A 117 7.17 17.28 -15.10
CA VAL A 117 8.23 16.48 -15.71
C VAL A 117 9.43 16.42 -14.76
N ARG A 118 9.98 15.23 -14.57
CA ARG A 118 11.17 14.98 -13.75
C ARG A 118 11.99 13.80 -14.27
N ASP A 119 13.20 13.71 -13.77
CA ASP A 119 14.12 12.61 -13.97
C ASP A 119 14.86 12.25 -12.67
N GLU A 120 15.82 11.34 -12.77
CA GLU A 120 16.66 10.87 -11.68
C GLU A 120 17.56 11.98 -11.11
N SER A 121 17.88 13.00 -11.90
CA SER A 121 18.73 14.14 -11.53
C SER A 121 17.97 15.29 -10.88
N SER A 122 16.64 15.27 -10.98
CA SER A 122 15.76 16.34 -10.49
C SER A 122 15.75 16.41 -8.97
N ASP A 123 15.63 17.63 -8.43
CA ASP A 123 15.61 17.87 -6.98
C ASP A 123 14.49 17.05 -6.32
N MET A 124 14.90 16.26 -5.31
CA MET A 124 14.01 15.41 -4.51
C MET A 124 12.90 16.22 -3.87
N GLY A 125 13.15 17.47 -3.44
CA GLY A 125 12.15 18.31 -2.80
C GLY A 125 11.08 18.81 -3.78
N GLY A 126 11.51 19.33 -4.94
CA GLY A 126 10.65 19.98 -5.93
C GLY A 126 9.84 19.05 -6.82
N THR A 127 10.18 17.76 -6.88
CA THR A 127 9.56 16.79 -7.80
C THR A 127 8.79 15.66 -7.12
N LEU A 128 8.58 15.77 -5.80
CA LEU A 128 7.70 14.86 -5.04
C LEU A 128 6.24 15.10 -5.42
N ARG A 129 5.47 14.02 -5.55
CA ARG A 129 4.02 14.11 -5.51
C ARG A 129 3.62 14.34 -4.06
N LEU A 130 3.34 15.60 -3.74
CA LEU A 130 3.20 16.10 -2.36
C LEU A 130 1.89 16.89 -2.20
N GLY A 131 1.07 16.50 -1.23
CA GLY A 131 -0.18 17.18 -0.92
C GLY A 131 -1.41 16.34 -1.23
N SER A 132 -2.58 16.98 -1.25
CA SER A 132 -3.86 16.31 -1.47
C SER A 132 -4.10 16.08 -2.96
N TYR A 133 -4.38 14.85 -3.37
CA TYR A 133 -4.75 14.49 -4.74
C TYR A 133 -6.08 13.72 -4.76
N PRO A 134 -6.88 13.88 -5.82
CA PRO A 134 -8.12 13.14 -6.00
C PRO A 134 -7.84 11.66 -6.34
N CYS A 135 -8.72 10.77 -5.89
CA CYS A 135 -8.70 9.35 -6.20
C CYS A 135 -10.14 8.86 -6.40
N ASN A 136 -10.38 8.15 -7.51
CA ASN A 136 -11.66 7.55 -7.86
C ASN A 136 -11.64 6.07 -7.46
N LEU A 137 -12.62 5.67 -6.65
CA LEU A 137 -12.75 4.33 -6.09
C LEU A 137 -13.67 3.45 -6.93
N LYS A 138 -13.25 2.21 -7.14
CA LYS A 138 -14.04 1.19 -7.84
C LYS A 138 -15.09 0.59 -6.90
N GLN A 139 -16.36 0.60 -7.31
CA GLN A 139 -17.45 -0.01 -6.53
C GLN A 139 -17.21 -1.51 -6.29
N GLY A 140 -17.67 -2.02 -5.14
CA GLY A 140 -17.53 -3.42 -4.75
C GLY A 140 -16.11 -3.81 -4.32
N THR A 141 -15.32 -2.84 -3.86
CA THR A 141 -13.96 -3.03 -3.32
C THR A 141 -13.91 -2.67 -1.84
N LEU A 142 -12.90 -3.17 -1.13
CA LEU A 142 -12.71 -2.86 0.30
C LEU A 142 -12.54 -1.35 0.51
N ALA A 143 -11.84 -0.68 -0.40
CA ALA A 143 -11.70 0.77 -0.37
C ALA A 143 -13.04 1.48 -0.47
N PHE A 144 -13.87 1.14 -1.47
CA PHE A 144 -15.18 1.76 -1.64
C PHE A 144 -16.09 1.50 -0.43
N ASP A 145 -16.10 0.27 0.09
CA ASP A 145 -16.89 -0.08 1.27
C ASP A 145 -16.45 0.69 2.52
N ALA A 146 -15.14 0.93 2.67
CA ALA A 146 -14.61 1.71 3.79
C ALA A 146 -15.02 3.19 3.69
N TYR A 147 -14.80 3.83 2.55
CA TYR A 147 -15.08 5.26 2.37
C TYR A 147 -16.57 5.59 2.24
N GLY A 148 -17.34 4.73 1.56
CA GLY A 148 -18.75 4.95 1.26
C GLY A 148 -19.03 5.99 0.18
N GLU A 149 -18.00 6.44 -0.54
CA GLU A 149 -18.10 7.41 -1.63
C GLU A 149 -17.11 7.09 -2.76
N GLU A 150 -17.42 7.52 -3.98
CA GLU A 150 -16.62 7.20 -5.18
C GLU A 150 -15.39 8.09 -5.35
N ASN A 151 -15.48 9.37 -4.97
CA ASN A 151 -14.42 10.34 -5.22
C ASN A 151 -13.86 10.85 -3.90
N ILE A 152 -12.61 10.50 -3.59
CA ILE A 152 -11.94 10.87 -2.35
C ILE A 152 -10.73 11.77 -2.62
N ASN A 153 -10.17 12.38 -1.57
CA ASN A 153 -8.97 13.21 -1.66
C ASN A 153 -7.98 12.84 -0.57
N GLU A 154 -6.75 12.47 -0.96
CA GLU A 154 -5.77 11.89 -0.04
C GLU A 154 -4.38 12.51 -0.15
N ARG A 155 -3.62 12.43 0.94
CA ARG A 155 -2.31 13.10 1.02
C ARG A 155 -1.15 12.20 0.58
N HIS A 156 -0.46 12.61 -0.47
CA HIS A 156 0.72 11.90 -0.99
C HIS A 156 2.03 12.52 -0.52
N ARG A 157 3.06 11.67 -0.44
CA ARG A 157 4.46 12.06 -0.20
C ARG A 157 5.41 10.99 -0.75
N HIS A 158 5.47 10.87 -2.08
CA HIS A 158 6.29 9.83 -2.72
C HIS A 158 6.75 10.24 -4.13
N ARG A 159 7.68 9.46 -4.69
CA ARG A 159 8.20 9.68 -6.06
C ARG A 159 7.94 8.50 -7.00
N TYR A 160 7.76 7.30 -6.48
CA TYR A 160 7.65 6.11 -7.32
C TYR A 160 6.20 5.69 -7.45
N GLU A 161 5.81 5.33 -8.66
CA GLU A 161 4.43 4.97 -9.01
C GLU A 161 4.36 3.50 -9.44
N PHE A 162 3.17 2.93 -9.38
CA PHE A 162 2.89 1.66 -10.03
C PHE A 162 3.04 1.81 -11.55
N ASN A 163 3.73 0.86 -12.17
CA ASN A 163 3.90 0.85 -13.61
C ASN A 163 2.69 0.19 -14.28
N CYS A 164 1.80 1.02 -14.83
CA CYS A 164 0.55 0.60 -15.47
C CYS A 164 0.74 -0.34 -16.67
N THR A 165 1.95 -0.50 -17.21
CA THR A 165 2.23 -1.55 -18.22
C THR A 165 2.02 -2.97 -17.70
N PHE A 166 2.14 -3.18 -16.38
CA PHE A 166 1.89 -4.47 -15.71
C PHE A 166 0.46 -4.60 -15.17
N ARG A 167 -0.39 -3.59 -15.38
CA ARG A 167 -1.75 -3.54 -14.82
C ARG A 167 -2.58 -4.75 -15.23
N GLU A 168 -2.75 -4.94 -16.53
CA GLU A 168 -3.62 -6.00 -17.08
C GLU A 168 -3.15 -7.39 -16.61
N GLU A 169 -1.85 -7.67 -16.73
CA GLU A 169 -1.29 -8.96 -16.33
C GLU A 169 -1.46 -9.26 -14.83
N LEU A 170 -1.33 -8.26 -13.96
CA LEU A 170 -1.53 -8.45 -12.51
C LEU A 170 -3.01 -8.51 -12.13
N GLU A 171 -3.88 -7.76 -12.82
CA GLU A 171 -5.33 -7.83 -12.62
C GLU A 171 -5.88 -9.23 -12.97
N GLU A 172 -5.42 -9.82 -14.08
CA GLU A 172 -5.78 -11.20 -14.47
C GLU A 172 -5.39 -12.25 -13.42
N LYS A 173 -4.33 -12.00 -12.65
CA LYS A 173 -3.82 -12.90 -11.61
C LYS A 173 -4.45 -12.67 -10.23
N GLY A 174 -5.29 -11.65 -10.08
CA GLY A 174 -6.07 -11.40 -8.87
C GLY A 174 -5.67 -10.15 -8.07
N LEU A 175 -4.80 -9.28 -8.61
CA LEU A 175 -4.64 -7.92 -8.09
C LEU A 175 -5.89 -7.12 -8.44
N ILE A 176 -6.44 -6.36 -7.50
CA ILE A 176 -7.57 -5.48 -7.78
C ILE A 176 -7.03 -4.06 -7.71
N ILE A 177 -7.16 -3.30 -8.81
CA ILE A 177 -6.95 -1.85 -8.78
C ILE A 177 -8.25 -1.20 -8.29
N SER A 178 -8.28 -0.83 -7.01
CA SER A 178 -9.49 -0.30 -6.37
C SER A 178 -9.55 1.22 -6.29
N GLY A 179 -8.43 1.91 -6.51
CA GLY A 179 -8.36 3.37 -6.55
C GLY A 179 -7.39 3.87 -7.61
N VAL A 180 -7.80 4.86 -8.39
CA VAL A 180 -7.00 5.48 -9.47
C VAL A 180 -7.12 7.00 -9.49
N SER A 181 -6.18 7.70 -10.11
CA SER A 181 -6.34 9.13 -10.43
C SER A 181 -7.54 9.35 -11.36
N PRO A 182 -8.10 10.57 -11.43
CA PRO A 182 -9.27 10.87 -12.27
C PRO A 182 -9.09 10.59 -13.77
N ASP A 183 -7.85 10.70 -14.26
CA ASP A 183 -7.47 10.37 -15.64
C ASP A 183 -7.11 8.88 -15.84
N ASN A 184 -7.23 8.06 -14.78
CA ASN A 184 -6.93 6.63 -14.75
C ASN A 184 -5.47 6.27 -15.08
N THR A 185 -4.54 7.23 -14.94
CA THR A 185 -3.12 7.02 -15.25
C THR A 185 -2.29 6.56 -14.05
N LEU A 186 -2.70 6.92 -12.83
CA LEU A 186 -2.02 6.57 -11.58
C LEU A 186 -2.87 5.58 -10.78
N VAL A 187 -2.21 4.57 -10.20
CA VAL A 187 -2.83 3.64 -9.26
C VAL A 187 -2.59 4.13 -7.85
N GLU A 188 -3.67 4.32 -7.11
CA GLU A 188 -3.65 4.85 -5.75
C GLU A 188 -3.92 3.79 -4.70
N ILE A 189 -4.74 2.78 -5.02
CA ILE A 189 -5.10 1.70 -4.11
C ILE A 189 -5.11 0.36 -4.84
N VAL A 190 -4.53 -0.65 -4.21
CA VAL A 190 -4.55 -2.05 -4.65
C VAL A 190 -5.11 -2.95 -3.55
N GLU A 191 -5.80 -4.00 -3.96
CA GLU A 191 -6.34 -5.05 -3.10
C GLU A 191 -6.04 -6.44 -3.69
N LEU A 192 -6.27 -7.51 -2.93
CA LEU A 192 -6.14 -8.88 -3.42
C LEU A 192 -7.47 -9.62 -3.34
N ALA A 193 -7.90 -10.22 -4.46
CA ALA A 193 -9.20 -10.90 -4.57
C ALA A 193 -9.31 -12.12 -3.65
N ASP A 194 -8.24 -12.92 -3.54
CA ASP A 194 -8.17 -14.07 -2.64
C ASP A 194 -7.57 -13.68 -1.29
N HIS A 195 -8.11 -12.67 -0.62
CA HIS A 195 -7.74 -12.37 0.76
C HIS A 195 -8.88 -11.66 1.50
N PRO A 196 -9.21 -12.05 2.75
CA PRO A 196 -10.36 -11.49 3.47
C PRO A 196 -10.25 -9.98 3.70
N TRP A 197 -9.03 -9.47 3.96
CA TRP A 197 -8.77 -8.04 3.99
C TRP A 197 -7.30 -7.75 3.66
N PHE A 198 -7.00 -7.37 2.42
CA PHE A 198 -5.65 -6.99 1.98
C PHE A 198 -5.74 -5.73 1.15
N LEU A 199 -5.18 -4.64 1.65
CA LEU A 199 -5.26 -3.35 0.99
C LEU A 199 -3.91 -2.61 1.10
N GLY A 200 -3.46 -2.06 -0.01
CA GLY A 200 -2.32 -1.15 -0.07
C GLY A 200 -2.75 0.18 -0.69
N CYS A 201 -2.36 1.30 -0.09
CA CYS A 201 -2.60 2.63 -0.63
C CYS A 201 -1.30 3.41 -0.82
N GLN A 202 -1.23 4.26 -1.85
CA GLN A 202 -0.05 5.03 -2.21
C GLN A 202 0.07 6.34 -1.40
N PHE A 203 -1.05 6.83 -0.88
CA PHE A 203 -1.15 7.99 0.00
C PHE A 203 -0.89 7.65 1.48
N HIS A 204 -0.99 8.67 2.34
CA HIS A 204 -0.77 8.63 3.78
C HIS A 204 -2.08 8.93 4.55
N PRO A 205 -2.96 7.94 4.72
CA PRO A 205 -4.25 8.09 5.40
C PRO A 205 -4.08 8.50 6.87
N GLU A 206 -2.92 8.23 7.46
CA GLU A 206 -2.59 8.61 8.84
C GLU A 206 -2.61 10.13 9.06
N PHE A 207 -2.38 10.93 8.02
CA PHE A 207 -2.39 12.39 8.12
C PHE A 207 -3.79 13.00 8.17
N GLN A 208 -4.83 12.24 7.79
CA GLN A 208 -6.21 12.70 7.80
C GLN A 208 -7.02 12.12 8.98
N SER A 209 -6.48 11.14 9.71
CA SER A 209 -7.17 10.53 10.85
C SER A 209 -7.27 11.47 12.06
N LYS A 210 -8.48 11.62 12.61
CA LYS A 210 -8.74 12.38 13.85
C LYS A 210 -9.33 11.48 14.95
N PRO A 211 -9.18 11.81 16.24
CA PRO A 211 -9.77 11.00 17.32
C PRO A 211 -11.28 10.79 17.20
N MET A 212 -12.01 11.87 16.86
CA MET A 212 -13.48 11.85 16.70
C MET A 212 -13.93 11.48 15.29
N ASN A 213 -13.00 11.42 14.34
CA ASN A 213 -13.28 10.97 12.97
C ASN A 213 -12.11 10.09 12.51
N PRO A 214 -12.08 8.82 12.97
CA PRO A 214 -11.05 7.87 12.58
C PRO A 214 -11.07 7.67 11.07
N HIS A 215 -9.89 7.52 10.47
CA HIS A 215 -9.80 7.38 9.03
C HIS A 215 -10.45 6.06 8.59
N PRO A 216 -11.28 6.03 7.53
CA PRO A 216 -12.06 4.86 7.16
C PRO A 216 -11.22 3.59 6.95
N LEU A 217 -10.11 3.69 6.22
CA LEU A 217 -9.20 2.54 6.02
C LEU A 217 -8.62 1.98 7.33
N PHE A 218 -8.29 2.84 8.30
CA PHE A 218 -7.80 2.38 9.61
C PHE A 218 -8.92 1.79 10.45
N ARG A 219 -10.14 2.32 10.38
CA ARG A 219 -11.31 1.75 11.05
C ARG A 219 -11.56 0.33 10.54
N ASP A 220 -11.59 0.15 9.23
CA ASP A 220 -11.94 -1.13 8.62
C ASP A 220 -10.80 -2.16 8.72
N PHE A 221 -9.53 -1.72 8.64
CA PHE A 221 -8.39 -2.57 8.95
C PHE A 221 -8.48 -3.17 10.36
N ILE A 222 -8.77 -2.33 11.37
CA ILE A 222 -8.88 -2.79 12.75
C ILE A 222 -10.11 -3.68 12.94
N LYS A 223 -11.22 -3.38 12.27
CA LYS A 223 -12.40 -4.25 12.24
C LYS A 223 -12.03 -5.65 11.73
N ALA A 224 -11.34 -5.73 10.58
CA ALA A 224 -10.89 -6.99 10.00
C ALA A 224 -9.92 -7.74 10.93
N ALA A 225 -8.98 -7.04 11.57
CA ALA A 225 -8.06 -7.63 12.54
C ALA A 225 -8.77 -8.20 13.77
N LEU A 226 -9.81 -7.51 14.26
CA LEU A 226 -10.65 -7.98 15.37
C LEU A 226 -11.51 -9.19 14.98
N GLU A 227 -12.01 -9.24 13.75
CA GLU A 227 -12.71 -10.42 13.24
C GLU A 227 -11.79 -11.62 13.04
N PHE A 228 -10.55 -11.39 12.60
CA PHE A 228 -9.53 -12.43 12.50
C PHE A 228 -9.17 -12.99 13.88
N SER A 229 -8.96 -12.14 14.89
CA SER A 229 -8.60 -12.59 16.24
C SER A 229 -9.67 -13.43 16.93
N ARG A 230 -10.94 -13.30 16.54
CA ARG A 230 -12.04 -14.12 17.06
C ARG A 230 -12.09 -15.52 16.44
N LYS A 231 -11.39 -15.75 15.32
CA LYS A 231 -11.37 -17.02 14.59
C LYS A 231 -10.17 -17.90 14.93
N THR A 232 -9.14 -17.34 15.57
CA THR A 232 -7.86 -17.98 15.91
C THR A 232 -7.68 -18.10 17.41
#